data_AF-A0A1M5R3D6-F1
#
_entry.id   AF-A0A1M5R3D6-F1
#
_cell.length_a   1.000
_cell.length_b   1.000
_cell.length_c   1.000
_cell.angle_alpha   90.00
_cell.angle_beta   90.00
_cell.angle_gamma   90.00
#
_symmetry.space_group_name_H-M   'P 1'
#
loop_
_entity.id
_entity.type
_entity.pdbx_description
1 polymer ?
#
loop_
_entity_poly.entity_id
_entity_poly.type
_entity_poly.pdbx_seq_one_letter_code
_entity_poly.pdbx_strand_id
1 'polypeptide(L)'
;MRSAAQASDPAQQTRPENALDLTVGGVLASLEQAARGDHTAWALSNAMESVEAHYRDAKTGPISTAQCDELLSAVIRAQLGAIKHLPESYRREQIDAGMQALAGQVMLWAETRERSKQRTWHALADLGAYARMFRNDLHNISLVEEVERRAWQRRDAEIQKLMRPDGRSEAAGA
;
A
#
# COMPACT_ATOMS: atom_id res chain seq x y z
N MET A 1 8.65 -53.43 24.73
CA MET A 1 7.57 -52.51 24.34
C MET A 1 7.88 -51.10 24.86
N ARG A 2 8.50 -50.25 24.04
CA ARG A 2 8.61 -48.81 24.28
C ARG A 2 8.39 -48.13 22.93
N SER A 3 7.16 -47.67 22.68
CA SER A 3 6.87 -46.79 21.54
C SER A 3 7.13 -45.36 21.97
N ALA A 4 8.08 -44.74 21.30
CA ALA A 4 8.49 -43.37 21.51
C ALA A 4 7.35 -42.40 21.17
N ALA A 5 7.15 -41.42 22.05
CA ALA A 5 6.42 -40.21 21.73
C ALA A 5 7.15 -39.50 20.58
N GLN A 6 6.46 -39.34 19.45
CA GLN A 6 6.88 -38.44 18.38
C GLN A 6 6.82 -37.01 18.94
N ALA A 7 8.00 -36.47 19.25
CA ALA A 7 8.18 -35.04 19.46
C ALA A 7 7.94 -34.34 18.12
N SER A 8 6.96 -33.44 18.10
CA SER A 8 6.71 -32.55 16.98
C SER A 8 7.91 -31.61 16.80
N ASP A 9 8.40 -31.53 15.57
CA ASP A 9 9.61 -30.79 15.17
C ASP A 9 9.35 -29.26 15.19
N PRO A 10 10.10 -28.45 15.98
CA PRO A 10 9.87 -26.99 16.09
C PRO A 10 10.15 -26.21 14.79
N ALA A 11 10.74 -26.84 13.78
CA ALA A 11 11.08 -26.22 12.50
C ALA A 11 9.88 -25.96 11.57
N GLN A 12 8.70 -26.53 11.84
CA GLN A 12 7.50 -26.34 11.00
C GLN A 12 6.58 -25.20 11.45
N GLN A 13 6.65 -24.75 12.71
CA GLN A 13 5.83 -23.65 13.23
C GLN A 13 6.34 -22.25 12.82
N THR A 14 7.63 -22.12 12.48
CA THR A 14 8.29 -20.81 12.25
C THR A 14 8.09 -20.21 10.85
N ARG A 15 7.69 -20.99 9.84
CA ARG A 15 7.67 -20.53 8.44
C ARG A 15 6.45 -19.66 8.06
N PRO A 16 5.21 -20.00 8.44
CA PRO A 16 4.04 -19.19 8.09
C PRO A 16 3.90 -17.94 8.96
N GLU A 17 4.29 -18.00 10.24
CA GLU A 17 4.25 -16.85 11.16
C GLU A 17 5.18 -15.72 10.67
N ASN A 18 6.42 -16.06 10.28
CA ASN A 18 7.35 -15.10 9.70
C ASN A 18 6.85 -14.44 8.41
N ALA A 19 6.08 -15.15 7.57
CA ALA A 19 5.56 -14.59 6.31
C ALA A 19 4.40 -13.60 6.55
N LEU A 20 3.52 -13.91 7.51
CA LEU A 20 2.45 -13.01 7.91
C LEU A 20 3.02 -11.75 8.57
N ASP A 21 4.01 -11.89 9.45
CA ASP A 21 4.68 -10.77 10.11
C ASP A 21 5.40 -9.85 9.11
N LEU A 22 6.07 -10.43 8.10
CA LEU A 22 6.66 -9.67 7.00
C LEU A 22 5.60 -8.90 6.19
N THR A 23 4.45 -9.51 5.97
CA THR A 23 3.34 -8.87 5.25
C THR A 23 2.79 -7.68 6.04
N VAL A 24 2.51 -7.88 7.32
CA VAL A 24 2.06 -6.81 8.22
C VAL A 24 3.11 -5.69 8.29
N GLY A 25 4.39 -6.04 8.43
CA GLY A 25 5.49 -5.08 8.41
C GLY A 25 5.57 -4.27 7.11
N GLY A 26 5.35 -4.90 5.95
CA GLY A 26 5.31 -4.23 4.65
C GLY A 26 4.13 -3.27 4.51
N VAL A 27 2.95 -3.65 5.00
CA VAL A 27 1.76 -2.77 5.04
C VAL A 27 2.03 -1.58 5.95
N LEU A 28 2.55 -1.80 7.16
CA LEU A 28 2.90 -0.74 8.10
C LEU A 28 3.92 0.24 7.49
N ALA A 29 4.98 -0.27 6.86
CA ALA A 29 5.99 0.57 6.21
C ALA A 29 5.36 1.46 5.13
N SER A 30 4.44 0.93 4.33
CA SER A 30 3.74 1.68 3.28
C SER A 30 2.81 2.75 3.86
N LEU A 31 2.08 2.44 4.94
CA LEU A 31 1.21 3.39 5.63
C LEU A 31 2.01 4.52 6.30
N GLU A 32 3.13 4.19 6.93
CA GLU A 32 4.03 5.19 7.53
C GLU A 32 4.68 6.08 6.47
N GLN A 33 5.03 5.52 5.32
CA GLN A 33 5.53 6.30 4.19
C GLN A 33 4.47 7.30 3.70
N ALA A 34 3.21 6.84 3.54
CA ALA A 34 2.10 7.73 3.19
C ALA A 34 1.84 8.81 4.25
N ALA A 35 1.97 8.47 5.54
CA ALA A 35 1.79 9.42 6.64
C ALA A 35 2.82 10.57 6.61
N ARG A 36 4.04 10.31 6.10
CA ARG A 36 5.09 11.34 5.94
C ARG A 36 4.92 12.20 4.70
N GLY A 37 4.02 11.81 3.79
CA GLY A 37 3.84 12.48 2.49
C GLY A 37 4.74 11.95 1.38
N ASP A 38 5.50 10.88 1.62
CA ASP A 38 6.48 10.36 0.68
C ASP A 38 5.81 9.45 -0.37
N HIS A 39 5.57 9.96 -1.57
CA HIS A 39 4.87 9.21 -2.63
C HIS A 39 3.50 8.68 -2.15
N THR A 40 2.72 9.53 -1.48
CA THR A 40 1.48 9.18 -0.78
C THR A 40 0.54 8.28 -1.58
N ALA A 41 0.26 8.63 -2.84
CA ALA A 41 -0.66 7.87 -3.69
C ALA A 41 -0.14 6.44 -3.96
N TRP A 42 1.14 6.31 -4.31
CA TRP A 42 1.79 5.03 -4.54
C TRP A 42 1.83 4.17 -3.26
N ALA A 43 2.23 4.76 -2.13
CA ALA A 43 2.37 4.07 -0.87
C ALA A 43 1.03 3.53 -0.36
N LEU A 44 -0.04 4.33 -0.43
CA LEU A 44 -1.39 3.88 -0.08
C LEU A 44 -1.88 2.78 -1.04
N SER A 45 -1.67 2.94 -2.35
CA SER A 45 -2.06 1.92 -3.33
C SER A 45 -1.43 0.56 -3.03
N ASN A 46 -0.14 0.53 -2.66
CA ASN A 46 0.56 -0.70 -2.30
C ASN A 46 0.09 -1.30 -0.98
N ALA A 47 -0.15 -0.45 0.03
CA ALA A 47 -0.70 -0.91 1.30
C ALA A 47 -2.05 -1.60 1.08
N MET A 48 -2.93 -0.98 0.28
CA MET A 48 -4.24 -1.52 -0.06
C MET A 48 -4.15 -2.80 -0.89
N GLU A 49 -3.25 -2.87 -1.87
CA GLU A 49 -3.02 -4.10 -2.63
C GLU A 49 -2.59 -5.27 -1.74
N SER A 50 -1.65 -5.00 -0.83
CA SER A 50 -1.16 -6.00 0.10
C SER A 50 -2.25 -6.47 1.05
N VAL A 51 -3.03 -5.55 1.64
CA VAL A 51 -4.18 -5.92 2.48
C VAL A 51 -5.21 -6.71 1.66
N GLU A 52 -5.55 -6.25 0.44
CA GLU A 52 -6.52 -6.90 -0.45
C GLU A 52 -6.15 -8.36 -0.74
N ALA A 53 -4.86 -8.64 -0.95
CA ALA A 53 -4.35 -9.97 -1.23
C ALA A 53 -4.49 -10.94 -0.03
N HIS A 54 -4.54 -10.43 1.21
CA HIS A 54 -4.45 -11.26 2.41
C HIS A 54 -5.74 -11.30 3.24
N TYR A 55 -6.52 -10.22 3.31
CA TYR A 55 -7.68 -10.16 4.22
C TYR A 55 -8.81 -11.16 3.91
N ARG A 56 -8.82 -11.75 2.70
CA ARG A 56 -9.76 -12.81 2.29
C ARG A 56 -9.07 -14.13 2.02
N ASP A 57 -7.75 -14.22 2.15
CA ASP A 57 -7.03 -15.45 1.87
C ASP A 57 -7.19 -16.42 3.03
N ALA A 58 -7.85 -17.54 2.74
CA ALA A 58 -8.08 -18.60 3.70
C ALA A 58 -6.77 -19.24 4.21
N LYS A 59 -5.64 -19.09 3.49
CA LYS A 59 -4.37 -19.74 3.81
C LYS A 59 -3.50 -18.96 4.81
N THR A 60 -3.63 -17.65 4.86
CA THR A 60 -2.75 -16.77 5.65
C THR A 60 -3.20 -16.57 7.10
N GLY A 61 -4.42 -17.02 7.43
CA GLY A 61 -4.96 -16.92 8.78
C GLY A 61 -5.24 -15.46 9.19
N PRO A 62 -5.97 -15.25 10.30
CA PRO A 62 -6.22 -13.91 10.78
C PRO A 62 -4.97 -13.31 11.42
N ILE A 63 -4.78 -12.01 11.27
CA ILE A 63 -3.78 -11.27 12.04
C ILE A 63 -4.16 -11.21 13.52
N SER A 64 -3.17 -11.06 14.39
CA SER A 64 -3.43 -10.88 15.83
C SER A 64 -4.13 -9.55 16.12
N THR A 65 -4.78 -9.45 17.27
CA THR A 65 -5.39 -8.19 17.73
C THR A 65 -4.38 -7.05 17.82
N ALA A 66 -3.17 -7.34 18.32
CA ALA A 66 -2.11 -6.33 18.41
C ALA A 66 -1.70 -5.80 17.02
N GLN A 67 -1.52 -6.68 16.04
CA GLN A 67 -1.23 -6.29 14.66
C GLN A 67 -2.38 -5.49 14.04
N CYS A 68 -3.63 -5.86 14.33
CA CYS A 68 -4.80 -5.11 13.89
C CYS A 68 -4.78 -3.68 14.45
N ASP A 69 -4.56 -3.52 15.76
CA ASP A 69 -4.52 -2.21 16.42
C ASP A 69 -3.37 -1.33 15.90
N GLU A 70 -2.20 -1.92 15.65
CA GLU A 70 -1.06 -1.25 15.03
C GLU A 70 -1.38 -0.77 13.62
N LEU A 71 -1.97 -1.63 12.78
CA LEU A 71 -2.38 -1.29 11.42
C LEU A 71 -3.44 -0.20 11.42
N LEU A 72 -4.46 -0.29 12.27
CA LEU A 72 -5.51 0.74 12.36
C LEU A 72 -4.93 2.09 12.81
N SER A 73 -3.98 2.09 13.75
CA SER A 73 -3.27 3.30 14.15
C SER A 73 -2.47 3.90 12.98
N ALA A 74 -1.79 3.07 12.19
CA ALA A 74 -1.07 3.51 11.00
C ALA A 74 -2.01 4.02 9.90
N VAL A 75 -3.18 3.41 9.70
CA VAL A 75 -4.23 3.88 8.77
C VAL A 75 -4.69 5.29 9.14
N ILE A 76 -4.91 5.58 10.43
CA ILE A 76 -5.30 6.93 10.88
C ILE A 76 -4.20 7.95 10.56
N ARG A 77 -2.93 7.63 10.84
CA ARG A 77 -1.79 8.50 10.49
C ARG A 77 -1.68 8.73 8.98
N ALA A 78 -1.82 7.67 8.20
CA ALA A 78 -1.80 7.72 6.74
C ALA A 78 -2.96 8.54 6.17
N GLN A 79 -4.13 8.54 6.80
CA GLN A 79 -5.28 9.37 6.38
C GLN A 79 -4.96 10.85 6.52
N LEU A 80 -4.31 11.25 7.62
CA LEU A 80 -3.85 12.63 7.79
C LEU A 80 -2.82 13.01 6.72
N GLY A 81 -1.90 12.10 6.40
CA GLY A 81 -0.96 12.25 5.28
C GLY A 81 -1.70 12.41 3.94
N ALA A 82 -2.67 11.56 3.66
CA ALA A 82 -3.48 11.59 2.44
C ALA A 82 -4.21 12.92 2.26
N ILE A 83 -4.87 13.42 3.31
CA ILE A 83 -5.58 14.71 3.30
C ILE A 83 -4.62 15.87 2.97
N LYS A 84 -3.38 15.78 3.44
CA LYS A 84 -2.39 16.84 3.26
C LYS A 84 -1.66 16.78 1.91
N HIS A 85 -1.44 15.58 1.38
CA HIS A 85 -0.48 15.34 0.30
C HIS A 85 -1.09 14.82 -1.00
N LEU A 86 -2.33 14.33 -1.00
CA LEU A 86 -3.01 14.03 -2.27
C LEU A 86 -3.38 15.34 -3.00
N PRO A 87 -3.55 15.30 -4.33
CA PRO A 87 -3.94 16.47 -5.11
C PRO A 87 -5.20 17.12 -4.55
N GLU A 88 -5.26 18.46 -4.54
CA GLU A 88 -6.42 19.21 -4.04
C GLU A 88 -7.73 18.89 -4.78
N SER A 89 -7.62 18.42 -6.03
CA SER A 89 -8.75 17.94 -6.83
C SER A 89 -9.34 16.62 -6.30
N TYR A 90 -8.61 15.88 -5.48
CA TYR A 90 -9.07 14.65 -4.85
C TYR A 90 -9.78 14.97 -3.52
N ARG A 91 -11.11 14.89 -3.54
CA ARG A 91 -11.92 15.42 -2.45
C ARG A 91 -11.75 14.63 -1.15
N ARG A 92 -11.83 15.34 -0.03
CA ARG A 92 -11.68 14.76 1.31
C ARG A 92 -12.66 13.61 1.57
N GLU A 93 -13.90 13.70 1.09
CA GLU A 93 -14.90 12.66 1.28
C GLU A 93 -14.51 11.35 0.58
N GLN A 94 -13.78 11.44 -0.54
CA GLN A 94 -13.27 10.26 -1.25
C GLN A 94 -12.11 9.63 -0.48
N ILE A 95 -11.23 10.44 0.10
CA ILE A 95 -10.16 9.98 1.00
C ILE A 95 -10.78 9.27 2.20
N ASP A 96 -11.74 9.90 2.86
CA ASP A 96 -12.38 9.36 4.07
C ASP A 96 -13.07 8.01 3.76
N ALA A 97 -13.84 7.92 2.67
CA ALA A 97 -14.48 6.67 2.26
C ALA A 97 -13.46 5.58 1.94
N GLY A 98 -12.39 5.91 1.23
CA GLY A 98 -11.32 4.99 0.89
C GLY A 98 -10.55 4.47 2.10
N MET A 99 -10.20 5.36 3.03
CA MET A 99 -9.49 5.01 4.26
C MET A 99 -10.38 4.21 5.23
N GLN A 100 -11.68 4.51 5.30
CA GLN A 100 -12.65 3.68 6.03
C GLN A 100 -12.75 2.28 5.41
N ALA A 101 -12.71 2.17 4.08
CA ALA A 101 -12.73 0.87 3.42
C ALA A 101 -11.47 0.05 3.74
N LEU A 102 -10.29 0.69 3.72
CA LEU A 102 -9.03 0.06 4.13
C LEU A 102 -9.08 -0.39 5.60
N ALA A 103 -9.53 0.48 6.51
CA ALA A 103 -9.70 0.11 7.92
C ALA A 103 -10.66 -1.08 8.09
N GLY A 104 -11.77 -1.10 7.35
CA GLY A 104 -12.70 -2.23 7.34
C GLY A 104 -12.07 -3.53 6.84
N GLN A 105 -11.20 -3.48 5.83
CA GLN A 105 -10.45 -4.65 5.36
C GLN A 105 -9.45 -5.15 6.39
N VAL A 106 -8.73 -4.25 7.08
CA VAL A 106 -7.84 -4.61 8.19
C VAL A 106 -8.62 -5.29 9.32
N MET A 107 -9.78 -4.74 9.70
CA MET A 107 -10.63 -5.36 10.71
C MET A 107 -11.10 -6.75 10.29
N LEU A 108 -11.51 -6.93 9.03
CA LEU A 108 -11.88 -8.23 8.49
C LEU A 108 -10.73 -9.22 8.48
N TRP A 109 -9.50 -8.76 8.24
CA TRP A 109 -8.32 -9.60 8.29
C TRP A 109 -8.08 -10.16 9.70
N ALA A 110 -8.43 -9.40 10.75
CA ALA A 110 -8.35 -9.87 12.14
C ALA A 110 -9.56 -10.72 12.57
N GLU A 111 -10.61 -10.83 11.75
CA GLU A 111 -11.81 -11.57 12.12
C GLU A 111 -11.62 -13.09 12.05
N THR A 112 -12.27 -13.80 12.99
CA THR A 112 -12.44 -15.25 12.87
C THR A 112 -13.41 -15.57 11.73
N ARG A 113 -13.21 -16.73 11.10
CA ARG A 113 -14.10 -17.20 10.01
C ARG A 113 -15.56 -17.29 10.46
N GLU A 114 -15.81 -17.65 11.71
CA GLU A 114 -17.13 -17.74 12.31
C GLU A 114 -17.82 -16.37 12.34
N ARG A 115 -17.09 -15.31 12.72
CA ARG A 115 -17.62 -13.95 12.76
C ARG A 115 -17.86 -13.40 11.35
N SER A 116 -16.95 -13.68 10.41
CA SER A 116 -17.12 -13.23 9.02
C SER A 116 -18.36 -13.82 8.34
N LYS A 117 -18.79 -15.03 8.71
CA LYS A 117 -20.04 -15.66 8.20
C LYS A 117 -21.32 -14.93 8.64
N GLN A 118 -21.27 -14.13 9.70
CA GLN A 118 -22.42 -13.40 10.21
C GLN A 118 -22.62 -12.05 9.50
N ARG A 119 -21.65 -11.61 8.68
CA ARG A 119 -21.73 -10.35 7.94
C ARG A 119 -22.63 -10.47 6.71
N THR A 120 -23.34 -9.40 6.39
CA THR A 120 -24.17 -9.35 5.19
C THR A 120 -23.29 -9.29 3.95
N TRP A 121 -23.66 -10.04 2.91
CA TRP A 121 -22.93 -10.08 1.64
C TRP A 121 -22.82 -8.68 1.01
N HIS A 122 -23.90 -7.89 1.06
CA HIS A 122 -23.93 -6.53 0.52
C HIS A 122 -22.87 -5.62 1.17
N ALA A 123 -22.75 -5.64 2.51
CA ALA A 123 -21.76 -4.82 3.19
C ALA A 123 -20.32 -5.19 2.82
N LEU A 124 -20.04 -6.49 2.62
CA LEU A 124 -18.72 -6.96 2.17
C LEU A 124 -18.44 -6.60 0.70
N ALA A 125 -19.47 -6.58 -0.14
CA ALA A 125 -19.38 -6.17 -1.53
C ALA A 125 -19.08 -4.66 -1.63
N ASP A 126 -19.83 -3.83 -0.90
CA ASP A 126 -19.65 -2.38 -0.87
C ASP A 126 -18.27 -2.00 -0.34
N LEU A 127 -17.82 -2.64 0.75
CA LEU A 127 -16.46 -2.45 1.28
C LEU A 127 -15.39 -2.72 0.23
N GLY A 128 -15.52 -3.84 -0.49
CA GLY A 128 -14.59 -4.21 -1.56
C GLY A 128 -14.64 -3.22 -2.73
N ALA A 129 -15.83 -2.73 -3.09
CA ALA A 129 -16.00 -1.74 -4.15
C ALA A 129 -15.34 -0.41 -3.80
N TYR A 130 -15.57 0.12 -2.59
CA TYR A 130 -14.93 1.36 -2.14
C TYR A 130 -13.41 1.22 -2.08
N ALA A 131 -12.89 0.11 -1.56
CA ALA A 131 -11.45 -0.13 -1.51
C ALA A 131 -10.83 -0.19 -2.91
N ARG A 132 -11.48 -0.88 -3.85
CA ARG A 132 -11.02 -0.98 -5.24
C ARG A 132 -11.07 0.35 -5.97
N MET A 133 -12.15 1.13 -5.80
CA MET A 133 -12.27 2.46 -6.40
C MET A 133 -11.14 3.37 -5.90
N PHE A 134 -10.94 3.43 -4.58
CA PHE A 134 -9.90 4.26 -4.00
C PHE A 134 -8.50 3.84 -4.46
N ARG A 135 -8.19 2.53 -4.46
CA ARG A 135 -6.91 2.01 -4.96
C ARG A 135 -6.67 2.38 -6.43
N ASN A 136 -7.69 2.25 -7.29
CA ASN A 136 -7.57 2.64 -8.69
C ASN A 136 -7.28 4.13 -8.86
N ASP A 137 -7.94 4.98 -8.08
CA ASP A 137 -7.70 6.43 -8.10
C ASP A 137 -6.26 6.74 -7.65
N LEU A 138 -5.80 6.14 -6.56
CA LEU A 138 -4.43 6.29 -6.06
C LEU A 138 -3.39 5.84 -7.09
N HIS A 139 -3.65 4.72 -7.76
CA HIS A 139 -2.79 4.23 -8.83
C HIS A 139 -2.73 5.23 -10.01
N ASN A 140 -3.87 5.77 -10.42
CA ASN A 140 -3.93 6.78 -11.48
C ASN A 140 -3.19 8.06 -11.11
N ILE A 141 -3.36 8.54 -9.87
CA ILE A 141 -2.62 9.70 -9.35
C ILE A 141 -1.11 9.44 -9.41
N SER A 142 -0.66 8.28 -8.91
CA SER A 142 0.76 7.91 -8.95
C SER A 142 1.32 7.82 -10.38
N LEU A 143 0.53 7.33 -11.34
CA LEU A 143 0.93 7.29 -12.75
C LEU A 143 1.06 8.70 -13.35
N VAL A 144 0.15 9.61 -13.01
CA VAL A 144 0.22 11.02 -13.45
C VAL A 144 1.48 11.68 -12.91
N GLU A 145 1.75 11.57 -11.61
CA GLU A 145 2.97 12.09 -10.97
C GLU A 145 4.25 11.59 -11.67
N GLU A 146 4.28 10.29 -12.02
CA GLU A 146 5.41 9.67 -12.71
C GLU A 146 5.56 10.15 -14.17
N VAL A 147 4.46 10.41 -14.87
CA VAL A 147 4.48 11.00 -16.23
C VAL A 147 5.00 12.43 -16.18
N GLU A 148 4.52 13.24 -15.22
CA GLU A 148 4.93 14.63 -15.02
C GLU A 148 6.41 14.72 -14.65
N ARG A 149 6.88 13.88 -13.73
CA ARG A 149 8.30 13.76 -13.38
C ARG A 149 9.17 13.46 -14.60
N ARG A 150 8.77 12.49 -15.42
CA ARG A 150 9.50 12.15 -16.67
C ARG A 150 9.45 13.28 -17.68
N ALA A 151 8.35 14.02 -17.78
CA ALA A 151 8.25 15.19 -18.65
C ALA A 151 9.18 16.32 -18.21
N TRP A 152 9.26 16.58 -16.91
CA TRP A 152 10.18 17.54 -16.33
C TRP A 152 11.65 17.16 -16.61
N GLN A 153 12.00 15.88 -16.43
CA GLN A 153 13.35 15.39 -16.73
C GLN A 153 13.75 15.56 -18.20
N ARG A 154 12.81 15.33 -19.14
CA ARG A 154 13.05 15.57 -20.58
C ARG A 154 13.32 17.05 -20.85
N ARG A 155 12.52 17.95 -20.26
CA ARG A 155 12.69 19.40 -20.40
C ARG A 155 14.02 19.87 -19.82
N ASP A 156 14.39 19.39 -18.64
CA ASP A 156 15.67 19.75 -18.01
C ASP A 156 16.85 19.29 -18.87
N ALA A 157 16.81 18.07 -19.42
CA ALA A 157 17.83 17.57 -20.34
C ALA A 157 17.95 18.42 -21.62
N GLU A 158 16.85 18.94 -22.16
CA GLU A 158 16.87 19.86 -23.31
C GLU A 158 17.48 21.22 -22.94
N ILE A 159 17.12 21.78 -21.78
CA ILE A 159 17.72 23.02 -21.28
C ILE A 159 19.23 22.83 -21.09
N GLN A 160 19.67 21.73 -20.47
CA GLN A 160 21.09 21.43 -20.30
C GLN A 160 21.82 21.27 -21.64
N LYS A 161 21.17 20.73 -22.68
CA LYS A 161 21.76 20.70 -24.04
C LYS A 161 21.91 22.09 -24.65
N LEU A 162 20.93 22.98 -24.47
CA LEU A 162 21.00 24.36 -24.95
C LEU A 162 22.02 25.21 -24.17
N MET A 163 22.21 24.90 -22.87
CA MET A 163 23.17 25.58 -22.01
C MET A 163 24.59 25.02 -22.11
N ARG A 164 24.76 23.83 -22.71
CA ARG A 164 26.09 23.31 -23.07
C ARG A 164 26.61 24.10 -24.28
N PRO A 165 27.74 24.81 -24.13
CA PRO A 165 28.36 25.50 -25.24
C PRO A 165 29.10 24.47 -26.10
N ASP A 166 28.40 23.72 -26.95
CA ASP A 166 29.09 22.81 -27.86
C ASP A 166 29.53 23.55 -29.13
N GLY A 167 30.86 23.71 -29.23
CA GLY A 167 31.58 23.49 -30.48
C GLY A 167 31.36 24.53 -31.56
N ARG A 168 31.94 25.72 -31.40
CA ARG A 168 32.38 26.47 -32.58
C ARG A 168 33.35 25.58 -33.33
N SER A 169 32.91 25.15 -34.51
CA SER A 169 33.70 24.76 -35.66
C SER A 169 35.06 25.49 -35.68
N GLU A 170 36.14 24.81 -35.27
CA GLU A 170 37.48 25.13 -35.78
C GLU A 170 37.65 24.37 -37.09
N ALA A 171 36.92 24.83 -38.10
CA ALA A 171 37.24 24.61 -39.50
C ALA A 171 37.47 25.98 -40.13
N ALA A 172 38.61 26.62 -39.82
CA ALA A 172 39.23 27.66 -40.66
C ALA A 172 40.54 28.16 -40.04
N GLY A 173 41.63 28.05 -40.80
CA GLY A 173 42.96 28.58 -40.46
C GLY A 173 43.99 27.46 -40.47
N ALA A 174 44.36 26.89 -41.62
CA ALA A 174 45.31 27.45 -42.59
C ALA A 174 46.69 27.70 -41.97
#